data_AF-A0A2S1LZX7-F1
#
_entry.id   AF-A0A2S1LZX7-F1
#
_cell.length_a   1.000
_cell.length_b   1.000
_cell.length_c   1.000
_cell.angle_alpha   90.00
_cell.angle_beta   90.00
_cell.angle_gamma   90.00
#
_symmetry.space_group_name_H-M   'P 1'
#
loop_
_entity.id
_entity.type
_entity.pdbx_description
1 polymer ?
#
loop_
_entity_poly.entity_id
_entity_poly.type
_entity_poly.pdbx_seq_one_letter_code
_entity_poly.pdbx_strand_id
1 'polypeptide(L)'
;MLIFSNDFARMQNYESYIKDKDQQKQMKYKLLSIVESAFGDSYARLKPETRNAIDMICFLATEKGFVYAKDSYFAKEHNISTRTIRRVMKTLEDAGKIVKAHRSSSKHNGRGAAVYFFVNHPYFAHWTTYFGFDVQADVQAENAEIPCESKDEEAKKVSTYYLPNNYIKDHFMYKTIPFIKGVPKLINQTFKDMFKESLRDL
;
A
#
# COMPACT_ATOMS: atom_id res chain seq x y z
N MET A 1 -11.31 7.32 -2.77
CA MET A 1 -12.56 7.91 -2.22
C MET A 1 -12.28 8.84 -1.04
N LEU A 2 -13.11 9.87 -0.82
CA LEU A 2 -13.04 10.79 0.33
C LEU A 2 -14.22 10.54 1.29
N ILE A 3 -13.96 10.44 2.60
CA ILE A 3 -14.97 10.36 3.67
C ILE A 3 -15.00 11.70 4.39
N PHE A 4 -16.14 12.37 4.41
CA PHE A 4 -16.28 13.64 5.12
C PHE A 4 -16.35 13.44 6.63
N SER A 5 -16.01 14.49 7.39
CA SER A 5 -16.00 14.45 8.86
C SER A 5 -17.34 13.99 9.46
N ASN A 6 -18.47 14.42 8.88
CA ASN A 6 -19.80 14.03 9.34
C ASN A 6 -20.08 12.54 9.11
N ASP A 7 -19.71 12.00 7.95
CA ASP A 7 -19.84 10.58 7.66
C ASP A 7 -18.93 9.74 8.56
N PHE A 8 -17.71 10.20 8.81
CA PHE A 8 -16.80 9.53 9.72
C PHE A 8 -17.30 9.52 11.17
N ALA A 9 -17.98 10.58 11.62
CA ALA A 9 -18.64 10.60 12.92
C ALA A 9 -19.81 9.61 12.99
N ARG A 10 -20.61 9.50 11.92
CA ARG A 10 -21.68 8.49 11.81
C ARG A 10 -21.12 7.07 11.87
N MET A 11 -20.03 6.80 11.16
CA MET A 11 -19.34 5.51 11.21
C MET A 11 -18.86 5.16 12.62
N GLN A 12 -18.31 6.13 13.35
CA GLN A 12 -17.87 5.93 14.73
C GLN A 12 -19.03 5.71 15.71
N ASN A 13 -20.19 6.31 15.47
CA ASN A 13 -21.36 6.16 16.34
C ASN A 13 -22.27 4.99 15.94
N TYR A 14 -21.92 4.27 14.87
CA TYR A 14 -22.68 3.10 14.43
C TYR A 14 -22.57 1.96 15.45
N GLU A 15 -23.64 1.16 15.59
CA GLU A 15 -23.69 0.04 16.53
C GLU A 15 -22.58 -0.96 16.22
N SER A 16 -21.81 -1.33 17.24
CA SER A 16 -20.78 -2.38 17.11
C SER A 16 -21.43 -3.69 16.69
N TYR A 17 -20.83 -4.36 15.70
CA TYR A 17 -21.29 -5.68 15.26
C TYR A 17 -21.22 -6.71 16.39
N ILE A 18 -20.24 -6.52 17.27
CA ILE A 18 -19.92 -7.44 18.34
C ILE A 18 -20.55 -6.96 19.64
N LYS A 19 -21.25 -7.90 20.30
CA LYS A 19 -21.85 -7.68 21.62
C LYS A 19 -21.11 -8.43 22.73
N ASP A 20 -20.37 -9.47 22.37
CA ASP A 20 -19.67 -10.35 23.31
C ASP A 20 -18.20 -10.61 22.91
N LYS A 21 -17.37 -10.93 23.91
CA LYS A 21 -15.93 -11.18 23.74
C LYS A 21 -15.65 -12.42 22.87
N ASP A 22 -16.49 -13.45 22.95
CA ASP A 22 -16.30 -14.64 22.13
C ASP A 22 -16.58 -14.37 20.65
N GLN A 23 -17.60 -13.56 20.36
CA GLN A 23 -17.88 -13.07 19.01
C GLN A 23 -16.72 -12.21 18.48
N GLN A 24 -16.10 -11.40 19.34
CA GLN A 24 -14.90 -10.63 18.98
C GLN A 24 -13.76 -11.53 18.56
N LYS A 25 -13.49 -12.56 19.36
CA LYS A 25 -12.43 -13.53 19.11
C LYS A 25 -12.67 -14.28 17.81
N GLN A 26 -13.89 -14.75 17.57
CA GLN A 26 -14.27 -15.43 16.32
C GLN A 26 -14.10 -14.51 15.10
N MET A 27 -14.57 -13.26 15.19
CA MET A 27 -14.42 -12.30 14.10
C MET A 27 -12.94 -11.97 13.84
N LYS A 28 -12.13 -11.82 14.89
CA LYS A 28 -10.69 -11.60 14.76
C LYS A 28 -10.03 -12.72 13.97
N TYR A 29 -10.27 -13.98 14.34
CA TYR A 29 -9.68 -15.13 13.63
C TYR A 29 -10.19 -15.26 12.21
N LYS A 30 -11.46 -14.94 11.95
CA LYS A 30 -11.99 -14.89 10.58
C LYS A 30 -11.22 -13.88 9.73
N LEU A 31 -11.06 -12.64 10.21
CA LEU A 31 -10.27 -11.63 9.50
C LEU A 31 -8.81 -12.03 9.35
N LEU A 32 -8.20 -12.60 10.39
CA LEU A 32 -6.82 -13.05 10.36
C LEU A 32 -6.59 -14.14 9.31
N SER A 33 -7.46 -15.14 9.22
CA SER A 33 -7.37 -16.20 8.21
C SER A 33 -7.42 -15.66 6.78
N ILE A 34 -8.20 -14.60 6.54
CA ILE A 34 -8.28 -13.93 5.24
C ILE A 34 -6.99 -13.18 4.95
N VAL A 35 -6.45 -12.48 5.94
CA VAL A 35 -5.15 -11.81 5.80
C VAL A 35 -4.06 -12.84 5.53
N GLU A 36 -4.00 -13.94 6.27
CA GLU A 36 -3.07 -15.05 6.04
C GLU A 36 -3.17 -15.58 4.61
N SER A 37 -4.39 -15.82 4.12
CA SER A 37 -4.62 -16.26 2.73
C SER A 37 -4.12 -15.26 1.69
N ALA A 38 -4.18 -13.96 1.96
CA ALA A 38 -3.70 -12.91 1.05
C ALA A 38 -2.16 -12.86 0.97
N PHE A 39 -1.47 -13.23 2.04
CA PHE A 39 -0.01 -13.35 2.07
C PHE A 39 0.49 -14.73 1.61
N GLY A 40 -0.34 -15.77 1.73
CA GLY A 40 0.04 -17.16 1.47
C GLY A 40 1.29 -17.55 2.28
N ASP A 41 2.21 -18.29 1.66
CA ASP A 41 3.46 -18.76 2.28
C ASP A 41 4.37 -17.62 2.79
N SER A 42 4.20 -16.40 2.27
CA SER A 42 4.97 -15.26 2.74
C SER A 42 4.62 -14.85 4.17
N TYR A 43 3.42 -15.18 4.65
CA TYR A 43 2.96 -14.85 5.99
C TYR A 43 3.84 -15.47 7.07
N ALA A 44 4.17 -16.77 6.94
CA ALA A 44 5.00 -17.49 7.89
C ALA A 44 6.43 -16.92 7.98
N ARG A 45 6.91 -16.30 6.90
CA ARG A 45 8.23 -15.64 6.84
C ARG A 45 8.22 -14.23 7.44
N LEU A 46 7.06 -13.67 7.77
CA LEU A 46 6.98 -12.37 8.41
C LEU A 46 7.53 -12.42 9.83
N LYS A 47 8.25 -11.36 10.19
CA LYS A 47 8.74 -11.16 11.55
C LYS A 47 7.57 -11.17 12.55
N PRO A 48 7.76 -11.72 13.77
CA PRO A 48 6.68 -11.84 14.75
C PRO A 48 6.05 -10.48 15.09
N GLU A 49 6.83 -9.40 15.11
CA GLU A 49 6.32 -8.05 15.33
C GLU A 49 5.32 -7.65 14.24
N THR A 50 5.61 -7.99 12.98
CA THR A 50 4.72 -7.68 11.85
C THR A 50 3.44 -8.49 11.91
N ARG A 51 3.51 -9.75 12.34
CA ARG A 51 2.33 -10.57 12.59
C ARG A 51 1.48 -10.02 13.73
N ASN A 52 2.10 -9.55 14.81
CA ASN A 52 1.39 -8.91 15.92
C ASN A 52 0.70 -7.60 15.49
N ALA A 53 1.34 -6.80 14.63
CA ALA A 53 0.72 -5.62 14.05
C ALA A 53 -0.50 -5.97 13.18
N ILE A 54 -0.41 -7.04 12.39
CA ILE A 54 -1.54 -7.57 11.62
C ILE A 54 -2.67 -8.03 12.54
N ASP A 55 -2.36 -8.75 13.62
CA ASP A 55 -3.35 -9.20 14.60
C ASP A 55 -4.07 -8.00 15.25
N MET A 56 -3.33 -6.94 15.60
CA MET A 56 -3.90 -5.71 16.13
C MET A 56 -4.80 -4.99 15.11
N ILE A 57 -4.39 -4.94 13.84
CA ILE A 57 -5.23 -4.38 12.76
C ILE A 57 -6.54 -5.16 12.66
N CYS A 58 -6.48 -6.50 12.65
CA CYS A 58 -7.66 -7.35 12.60
C CYS A 58 -8.54 -7.15 13.84
N PHE A 59 -7.93 -7.05 15.03
CA PHE A 59 -8.62 -6.78 16.29
C PHE A 59 -9.39 -5.46 16.24
N LEU A 60 -8.76 -4.36 15.81
CA LEU A 60 -9.43 -3.05 15.69
C LEU A 60 -10.55 -3.05 14.65
N ALA A 61 -10.41 -3.86 13.59
CA ALA A 61 -11.44 -3.98 12.57
C ALA A 61 -12.67 -4.78 13.03
N THR A 62 -12.57 -5.57 14.11
CA THR A 62 -13.63 -6.52 14.50
C THR A 62 -14.97 -5.85 14.78
N GLU A 63 -14.98 -4.66 15.40
CA GLU A 63 -16.22 -4.02 15.86
C GLU A 63 -17.04 -3.44 14.72
N LYS A 64 -16.38 -2.80 13.74
CA LYS A 64 -17.05 -1.96 12.72
C LYS A 64 -16.67 -2.29 11.29
N GLY A 65 -15.71 -3.20 11.10
CA GLY A 65 -15.21 -3.62 9.79
C GLY A 65 -14.22 -2.66 9.13
N PHE A 66 -13.74 -1.63 9.85
CA PHE A 66 -12.77 -0.69 9.32
C PHE A 66 -11.72 -0.28 10.34
N VAL A 67 -10.55 0.16 9.85
CA VAL A 67 -9.43 0.65 10.65
C VAL A 67 -9.02 2.03 10.16
N TYR A 68 -8.90 2.99 11.08
CA TYR A 68 -8.54 4.38 10.77
C TYR A 68 -7.32 4.89 11.54
N ALA A 69 -6.66 3.99 12.29
CA ALA A 69 -5.43 4.30 13.01
C ALA A 69 -4.31 4.64 12.01
N LYS A 70 -3.46 5.60 12.38
CA LYS A 70 -2.34 6.04 11.52
C LYS A 70 -1.29 4.94 11.44
N ASP A 71 -0.57 4.84 10.32
CA ASP A 71 0.57 3.91 10.19
C ASP A 71 1.61 4.08 11.31
N SER A 72 1.79 5.32 11.78
CA SER A 72 2.70 5.65 12.88
C SER A 72 2.27 5.08 14.23
N TYR A 73 0.98 4.75 14.41
CA TYR A 73 0.47 4.10 15.61
C TYR A 73 0.99 2.67 15.67
N PHE A 74 0.69 1.86 14.66
CA PHE A 74 1.15 0.46 14.57
C PHE A 74 2.69 0.33 14.56
N ALA A 75 3.36 1.27 13.90
CA ALA A 75 4.83 1.33 13.87
C ALA A 75 5.43 1.50 15.27
N LYS A 76 4.83 2.34 16.12
CA LYS A 76 5.30 2.57 17.50
C LYS A 76 4.96 1.40 18.42
N GLU A 77 3.71 0.93 18.37
CA GLU A 77 3.22 -0.16 19.23
C GLU A 77 4.02 -1.46 19.05
N HIS A 78 4.41 -1.78 17.81
CA HIS A 78 5.10 -3.03 17.51
C HIS A 78 6.57 -2.86 17.13
N ASN A 79 7.16 -1.67 17.32
CA ASN A 79 8.55 -1.36 16.99
C ASN A 79 8.93 -1.72 15.53
N ILE A 80 8.09 -1.32 14.57
CA ILE A 80 8.27 -1.60 13.14
C ILE A 80 8.34 -0.29 12.36
N SER A 81 8.99 -0.30 11.20
CA SER A 81 8.93 0.84 10.28
C SER A 81 7.51 1.09 9.77
N THR A 82 7.14 2.37 9.63
CA THR A 82 5.88 2.77 8.96
C THR A 82 5.79 2.26 7.52
N ARG A 83 6.94 2.07 6.85
CA ARG A 83 7.02 1.47 5.51
C ARG A 83 6.52 0.03 5.49
N THR A 84 6.77 -0.74 6.54
CA THR A 84 6.29 -2.12 6.66
C THR A 84 4.78 -2.17 6.76
N ILE A 85 4.17 -1.35 7.61
CA ILE A 85 2.70 -1.28 7.74
C ILE A 85 2.05 -0.87 6.42
N ARG A 86 2.62 0.12 5.71
CA ARG A 86 2.13 0.51 4.37
C ARG A 86 2.23 -0.62 3.36
N ARG A 87 3.29 -1.42 3.40
CA ARG A 87 3.42 -2.62 2.54
C ARG A 87 2.35 -3.65 2.87
N VAL A 88 2.11 -3.91 4.16
CA VAL A 88 1.06 -4.83 4.61
C VAL A 88 -0.31 -4.38 4.09
N MET A 89 -0.69 -3.12 4.33
CA MET A 89 -1.96 -2.58 3.83
C MET A 89 -2.03 -2.63 2.30
N LYS A 90 -0.93 -2.31 1.61
CA LYS A 90 -0.89 -2.40 0.15
C LYS A 90 -1.08 -3.82 -0.36
N THR A 91 -0.44 -4.83 0.25
CA THR A 91 -0.64 -6.23 -0.14
C THR A 91 -2.09 -6.67 0.04
N LEU A 92 -2.75 -6.21 1.09
CA LEU A 92 -4.17 -6.49 1.31
C LEU A 92 -5.09 -5.76 0.33
N GLU A 93 -4.71 -4.54 -0.06
CA GLU A 93 -5.42 -3.73 -1.07
C GLU A 93 -5.29 -4.38 -2.45
N ASP A 94 -4.07 -4.77 -2.84
CA ASP A 94 -3.77 -5.45 -4.10
C ASP A 94 -4.46 -6.83 -4.19
N ALA A 95 -4.64 -7.52 -3.05
CA ALA A 95 -5.37 -8.79 -2.96
C ALA A 95 -6.90 -8.64 -2.86
N GLY A 96 -7.43 -7.42 -2.96
CA GLY A 96 -8.86 -7.13 -2.89
C GLY A 96 -9.50 -7.45 -1.53
N LYS A 97 -8.72 -7.61 -0.46
CA LYS A 97 -9.24 -7.92 0.88
C LYS A 97 -9.62 -6.68 1.66
N ILE A 98 -9.02 -5.54 1.31
CA ILE A 98 -9.37 -4.25 1.89
C ILE A 98 -9.62 -3.18 0.82
N VAL A 99 -10.53 -2.26 1.13
CA VAL A 99 -10.77 -1.05 0.34
C VAL A 99 -10.23 0.16 1.11
N LYS A 100 -9.44 0.99 0.42
CA LYS A 100 -8.84 2.18 1.00
C LYS A 100 -9.63 3.44 0.65
N ALA A 101 -10.08 4.14 1.68
CA ALA A 101 -10.62 5.49 1.58
C ALA A 101 -9.75 6.49 2.36
N HIS A 102 -9.94 7.78 2.10
CA HIS A 102 -9.26 8.84 2.84
C HIS A 102 -10.28 9.71 3.56
N ARG A 103 -10.08 9.97 4.85
CA ARG A 103 -10.90 10.97 5.55
C ARG A 103 -10.54 12.38 5.07
N SER A 104 -11.48 13.32 5.10
CA SER A 104 -11.18 14.73 4.91
C SER A 104 -10.24 15.23 6.01
N SER A 105 -9.21 15.99 5.64
CA SER A 105 -8.40 16.69 6.63
C SER A 105 -9.23 17.81 7.25
N SER A 106 -9.18 17.95 8.58
CA SER A 106 -9.82 19.08 9.27
C SER A 106 -9.07 20.39 9.09
N LYS A 107 -7.77 20.31 8.73
CA LYS A 107 -6.90 21.49 8.62
C LYS A 107 -6.81 22.05 7.20
N HIS A 108 -7.02 21.20 6.18
CA HIS A 108 -6.83 21.56 4.78
C HIS A 108 -7.86 20.82 3.91
N ASN A 109 -8.21 21.37 2.75
CA ASN A 109 -9.18 20.77 1.80
C ASN A 109 -8.64 19.53 1.06
N GLY A 110 -7.71 18.79 1.68
CA GLY A 110 -7.01 17.66 1.10
C GLY A 110 -7.33 16.32 1.76
N ARG A 111 -6.73 15.26 1.21
CA ARG A 111 -6.81 13.89 1.75
C ARG A 111 -6.12 13.83 3.11
N GLY A 112 -6.86 13.47 4.13
CA GLY A 112 -6.37 13.14 5.47
C GLY A 112 -5.90 11.69 5.56
N ALA A 113 -5.96 11.14 6.78
CA ALA A 113 -5.53 9.76 7.02
C ALA A 113 -6.42 8.73 6.30
N ALA A 114 -5.82 7.60 5.97
CA ALA A 114 -6.53 6.50 5.36
C ALA A 114 -7.49 5.82 6.35
N VAL A 115 -8.58 5.28 5.80
CA VAL A 115 -9.51 4.37 6.45
C VAL A 115 -9.53 3.12 5.57
N TYR A 116 -9.26 1.97 6.18
CA TYR A 116 -9.20 0.69 5.49
C TYR A 116 -10.43 -0.14 5.89
N PHE A 117 -11.23 -0.55 4.91
CA PHE A 117 -12.43 -1.36 5.11
C PHE A 117 -12.14 -2.80 4.73
N PHE A 118 -12.52 -3.77 5.56
CA PHE A 118 -12.38 -5.18 5.25
C PHE A 118 -13.57 -5.69 4.45
N VAL A 119 -13.32 -6.23 3.26
CA VAL A 119 -14.36 -6.69 2.32
C VAL A 119 -15.22 -7.80 2.92
N ASN A 120 -14.61 -8.69 3.69
CA ASN A 120 -15.28 -9.85 4.26
C ASN A 120 -15.99 -9.58 5.59
N HIS A 121 -15.99 -8.33 6.07
CA HIS A 121 -16.70 -7.97 7.29
C HIS A 121 -18.21 -7.80 7.01
N PRO A 122 -19.13 -8.23 7.88
CA PRO A 122 -20.58 -8.11 7.64
C PRO A 122 -21.04 -6.68 7.33
N TYR A 123 -20.45 -5.68 7.99
CA TYR A 123 -20.76 -4.27 7.71
C TYR A 123 -20.17 -3.71 6.42
N PHE A 124 -19.34 -4.47 5.70
CA PHE A 124 -18.78 -4.00 4.45
C PHE A 124 -19.87 -3.71 3.40
N ALA A 125 -20.92 -4.55 3.32
CA ALA A 125 -22.04 -4.31 2.42
C ALA A 125 -22.77 -3.00 2.75
N HIS A 126 -23.00 -2.74 4.04
CA HIS A 126 -23.61 -1.49 4.50
C HIS A 126 -22.76 -0.26 4.10
N TRP A 127 -21.45 -0.32 4.33
CA TRP A 127 -20.55 0.78 3.94
C TRP A 127 -20.44 0.93 2.42
N THR A 128 -20.46 -0.18 1.68
CA THR A 128 -20.47 -0.19 0.22
C THR A 128 -21.69 0.53 -0.34
N THR A 129 -22.89 0.24 0.19
CA THR A 129 -24.11 0.93 -0.22
C THR A 129 -24.11 2.41 0.17
N TYR A 130 -23.64 2.74 1.38
CA TYR A 130 -23.61 4.12 1.86
C TYR A 130 -22.66 5.01 1.05
N PHE A 131 -21.50 4.46 0.67
CA PHE A 131 -20.43 5.20 0.02
C PHE A 131 -20.35 4.97 -1.50
N GLY A 132 -21.06 3.97 -2.03
CA GLY A 132 -20.98 3.56 -3.42
C GLY A 132 -19.58 3.04 -3.78
N PHE A 133 -19.03 2.10 -3.01
CA PHE A 133 -17.75 1.50 -3.40
C PHE A 133 -17.91 0.73 -4.72
N ASP A 134 -17.21 1.14 -5.78
CA ASP A 134 -16.92 0.27 -6.93
C ASP A 134 -15.93 -0.79 -6.44
N VAL A 135 -16.46 -1.80 -5.77
CA VAL A 135 -15.70 -3.01 -5.52
C VAL A 135 -15.62 -3.68 -6.88
N GLN A 136 -14.43 -3.69 -7.49
CA GLN A 136 -14.09 -4.72 -8.47
C GLN A 136 -14.27 -6.05 -7.72
N ALA A 137 -15.48 -6.57 -7.80
CA ALA A 137 -15.86 -7.84 -7.24
C ALA A 137 -15.22 -8.87 -8.15
N ASP A 138 -13.93 -9.13 -7.95
CA ASP A 138 -13.35 -10.42 -8.25
C ASP A 138 -13.95 -11.41 -7.24
N VAL A 139 -15.25 -11.68 -7.45
CA VAL A 139 -15.90 -12.90 -7.01
C VAL A 139 -14.98 -14.01 -7.47
N GLN A 140 -14.52 -14.78 -6.49
CA GLN A 140 -13.69 -15.96 -6.66
C GLN A 140 -14.14 -16.74 -7.90
N ALA A 141 -13.41 -16.61 -9.00
CA ALA A 141 -13.28 -17.71 -9.93
C ALA A 141 -12.38 -18.70 -9.20
N GLU A 142 -13.05 -19.68 -8.59
CA GLU A 142 -12.48 -20.95 -8.19
C GLU A 142 -11.45 -21.42 -9.21
N ASN A 143 -10.36 -21.99 -8.70
CA ASN A 143 -9.21 -22.48 -9.46
C ASN A 143 -9.62 -23.18 -10.77
N ALA A 144 -9.54 -22.48 -11.90
CA ALA A 144 -9.26 -23.15 -13.15
C ALA A 144 -7.76 -23.44 -13.13
N GLU A 145 -7.40 -24.65 -12.71
CA GLU A 145 -6.09 -25.22 -13.01
C GLU A 145 -5.81 -24.96 -14.49
N ILE A 146 -4.82 -24.12 -14.76
CA ILE A 146 -4.30 -23.99 -16.12
C ILE A 146 -3.71 -25.37 -16.44
N PRO A 147 -4.22 -26.09 -17.46
CA PRO A 147 -3.59 -27.32 -17.87
C PRO A 147 -2.15 -26.96 -18.24
N CYS A 148 -1.20 -27.59 -17.57
CA CYS A 148 0.22 -27.45 -17.85
C CYS A 148 0.46 -28.14 -19.20
N GLU A 149 0.17 -27.46 -20.30
CA GLU A 149 0.44 -27.96 -21.64
C GLU A 149 1.97 -28.04 -21.82
N SER A 150 2.42 -29.27 -21.97
CA SER A 150 3.78 -29.63 -22.30
C SER A 150 4.13 -29.18 -23.72
N LYS A 151 5.13 -28.30 -23.79
CA LYS A 151 6.12 -28.10 -24.87
C LYS A 151 5.65 -28.27 -26.33
N ASP A 152 5.64 -27.15 -27.03
CA ASP A 152 6.18 -27.09 -28.39
C ASP A 152 7.30 -26.04 -28.46
N GLU A 153 8.41 -26.41 -29.12
CA GLU A 153 9.61 -25.61 -29.27
C GLU A 153 9.35 -24.40 -30.18
N GLU A 154 9.04 -23.25 -29.58
CA GLU A 154 9.05 -21.99 -30.33
C GLU A 154 10.49 -21.53 -30.61
N ALA A 155 10.73 -21.16 -31.87
CA ALA A 155 12.01 -20.72 -32.39
C ALA A 155 12.60 -19.56 -31.56
N LYS A 156 13.85 -19.73 -31.14
CA LYS A 156 14.64 -18.71 -30.43
C LYS A 156 14.63 -17.39 -31.20
N LYS A 157 13.91 -16.39 -30.70
CA LYS A 157 14.12 -14.99 -31.08
C LYS A 157 15.50 -14.55 -30.62
N VAL A 158 16.43 -14.46 -31.55
CA VAL A 158 17.75 -13.85 -31.31
C VAL A 158 17.54 -12.35 -31.10
N SER A 159 17.87 -11.88 -29.90
CA SER A 159 17.93 -10.45 -29.58
C SER A 159 19.01 -9.77 -30.42
N THR A 160 18.64 -8.79 -31.25
CA THR A 160 19.60 -7.98 -32.05
C THR A 160 20.24 -6.85 -31.24
N TYR A 161 20.07 -6.81 -29.92
CA TYR A 161 20.59 -5.72 -29.08
C TYR A 161 21.99 -6.07 -28.56
N TYR A 162 23.02 -5.58 -29.25
CA TYR A 162 24.38 -5.53 -28.72
C TYR A 162 24.52 -4.33 -27.78
N LEU A 163 24.64 -4.58 -26.47
CA LEU A 163 25.03 -3.56 -25.50
C LEU A 163 26.57 -3.41 -25.50
N PRO A 164 27.12 -2.19 -25.64
CA PRO A 164 28.55 -1.99 -25.52
C PRO A 164 29.02 -2.29 -24.09
N ASN A 165 30.05 -3.13 -24.00
CA ASN A 165 30.62 -3.61 -22.74
C ASN A 165 31.51 -2.53 -22.11
N ASN A 166 30.91 -1.55 -21.45
CA ASN A 166 31.67 -0.55 -20.70
C ASN A 166 31.96 -1.08 -19.29
N TYR A 167 33.20 -1.51 -19.08
CA TYR A 167 33.75 -1.88 -17.77
C TYR A 167 33.68 -0.68 -16.80
N ILE A 168 32.71 -0.69 -15.88
CA ILE A 168 32.61 0.31 -14.79
C ILE A 168 33.45 -0.18 -13.62
N LYS A 169 34.79 -0.08 -13.70
CA LYS A 169 35.66 -0.32 -12.54
C LYS A 169 36.26 0.95 -11.91
N ASP A 170 36.18 2.10 -12.58
CA ASP A 170 36.92 3.30 -12.11
C ASP A 170 36.05 4.50 -11.70
N HIS A 171 34.75 4.32 -11.45
CA HIS A 171 33.93 5.41 -10.90
C HIS A 171 33.97 5.43 -9.36
N PHE A 172 35.06 6.00 -8.81
CA PHE A 172 35.07 6.48 -7.43
C PHE A 172 34.05 7.63 -7.29
N MET A 173 32.92 7.36 -6.66
CA MET A 173 31.93 8.37 -6.29
C MET A 173 32.43 9.14 -5.07
N TYR A 174 33.17 10.23 -5.28
CA TYR A 174 33.40 11.21 -4.23
C TYR A 174 32.09 11.97 -3.94
N LYS A 175 31.66 11.94 -2.67
CA LYS A 175 30.52 12.70 -2.17
C LYS A 175 30.93 14.17 -1.99
N THR A 176 30.39 15.04 -2.83
CA THR A 176 30.08 16.45 -2.47
C THR A 176 28.96 16.96 -3.40
N ILE A 177 27.85 17.37 -2.78
CA ILE A 177 26.68 18.04 -3.39
C ILE A 177 27.00 19.56 -3.46
N PRO A 178 26.38 20.45 -4.29
CA PRO A 178 25.43 20.29 -5.40
C PRO A 178 25.87 21.03 -6.70
N PHE A 179 25.85 20.37 -7.85
CA PHE A 179 25.60 21.08 -9.12
C PHE A 179 24.70 20.20 -9.99
N ILE A 180 23.75 20.85 -10.65
CA ILE A 180 22.54 20.32 -11.28
C ILE A 180 22.82 19.04 -12.10
N LYS A 181 22.23 17.94 -11.62
CA LYS A 181 22.51 16.57 -12.05
C LYS A 181 21.64 16.21 -13.26
N GLY A 182 22.05 16.66 -14.44
CA GLY A 182 21.35 16.27 -15.68
C GLY A 182 21.88 16.88 -16.97
N VAL A 183 22.91 17.71 -16.94
CA VAL A 183 23.40 18.42 -18.12
C VAL A 183 24.85 18.03 -18.41
N PRO A 184 25.19 17.56 -19.63
CA PRO A 184 26.56 17.31 -20.05
C PRO A 184 27.50 18.49 -19.74
N LYS A 185 28.72 18.21 -19.24
CA LYS A 185 29.70 19.23 -18.80
C LYS A 185 29.92 20.36 -19.82
N LEU A 186 29.87 20.02 -21.11
CA LEU A 186 30.06 20.97 -22.20
C LEU A 186 28.99 22.07 -22.20
N ILE A 187 27.73 21.71 -21.95
CA ILE A 187 26.59 22.62 -21.92
C ILE A 187 26.66 23.54 -20.69
N ASN A 188 27.09 23.01 -19.54
CA ASN A 188 27.29 23.83 -18.34
C ASN A 188 28.45 24.83 -18.50
N GLN A 189 29.46 24.51 -19.31
CA GLN A 189 30.55 25.45 -19.61
C GLN A 189 30.11 26.53 -20.59
N THR A 190 29.35 26.19 -21.64
CA THR A 190 28.91 27.16 -22.64
C THR A 190 27.89 28.17 -22.10
N PHE A 191 27.08 27.78 -21.11
CA PHE A 191 26.01 28.64 -20.58
C PHE A 191 26.32 29.27 -19.21
N LYS A 192 27.53 29.05 -18.68
CA LYS A 192 27.93 29.52 -17.35
C LYS A 192 27.78 31.03 -17.16
N ASP A 193 28.05 31.81 -18.20
CA ASP A 193 28.06 33.26 -18.14
C ASP A 193 26.65 33.86 -18.32
N MET A 194 25.78 33.21 -19.13
CA MET A 194 24.37 33.61 -19.27
C MET A 194 23.58 33.49 -17.96
N PHE A 195 23.82 32.43 -17.17
CA PHE A 195 23.15 32.26 -15.87
C PHE A 195 23.64 33.23 -14.79
N LYS A 196 24.84 33.80 -14.95
CA LYS A 196 25.37 34.82 -14.03
C LYS A 196 24.75 36.19 -14.24
N GLU A 197 24.28 36.50 -15.45
CA GLU A 197 23.60 37.77 -15.74
C GLU A 197 22.16 37.74 -15.23
N SER A 198 21.43 36.64 -15.45
CA SER A 198 20.02 36.51 -15.01
C SER A 198 19.81 36.53 -13.49
N LEU A 199 20.87 36.35 -12.68
CA LEU A 199 20.81 36.41 -11.21
C LEU A 199 21.19 37.78 -10.64
N ARG A 200 21.57 38.76 -11.47
CA ARG A 200 21.81 40.15 -11.02
C ARG A 200 20.58 41.04 -11.13
N ASP A 201 19.60 40.65 -11.95
CA ASP A 201 18.37 41.41 -12.17
C ASP A 201 17.18 40.89 -11.32
N LEU A 202 17.48 40.24 -10.18
CA LEU A 202 16.51 39.71 -9.22
C LEU A 202 16.77 40.26 -7.81
#